data_AF-A0AAX3NQT8-F1
#
_entry.id   AF-A0AAX3NQT8-F1
#
_cell.length_a   1.000
_cell.length_b   1.000
_cell.length_c   1.000
_cell.angle_alpha   90.00
_cell.angle_beta   90.00
_cell.angle_gamma   90.00
#
_symmetry.space_group_name_H-M   'P 1'
#
loop_
_entity.id
_entity.type
_entity.pdbx_description
1 polymer ?
#
loop_
_entity_poly.entity_id
_entity_poly.type
_entity_poly.pdbx_seq_one_letter_code
_entity_poly.pdbx_strand_id
1 'polypeptide(L)'
;MSGGETVFCNPPYGKAIAEWVRKCSAEASRKDTLVVMLLPARTDTRWFQQFILNRAEVRFLKGRLRFEMNGIPGGPAPFPSMIVVMRTGER
;
A
#
# COMPACT_ATOMS: atom_id res chain seq x y z
N MET A 1 22.45 15.42 8.43
CA MET A 1 21.33 15.14 7.51
C MET A 1 20.73 13.81 7.95
N SER A 2 19.55 13.81 8.58
CA SER A 2 18.96 12.59 9.16
C SER A 2 18.40 11.70 8.08
N GLY A 3 18.79 10.42 8.11
CA GLY A 3 18.40 9.41 7.13
C GLY A 3 16.96 8.92 7.30
N GLY A 4 16.31 8.78 6.15
CA GLY A 4 15.02 8.14 5.93
C GLY A 4 14.96 7.70 4.46
N GLU A 5 14.12 6.72 4.14
CA GLU A 5 14.09 6.09 2.81
C GLU A 5 12.74 6.34 2.12
N THR A 6 12.75 6.37 0.79
CA THR A 6 11.52 6.34 -0.01
C THR A 6 11.36 4.95 -0.62
N VAL A 7 10.28 4.25 -0.25
CA VAL A 7 10.04 2.86 -0.65
C VAL A 7 8.69 2.75 -1.35
N PHE A 8 8.69 2.02 -2.48
CA PHE A 8 7.47 1.52 -3.11
C PHE A 8 7.30 0.02 -2.81
N CYS A 9 6.10 -0.39 -2.43
CA CYS A 9 5.76 -1.79 -2.15
C CYS A 9 4.51 -2.21 -2.91
N ASN A 10 4.63 -3.30 -3.67
CA ASN A 10 3.51 -4.06 -4.19
C ASN A 10 3.50 -5.42 -3.46
N PRO A 11 2.95 -5.50 -2.24
CA PRO A 11 3.07 -6.70 -1.41
C PRO A 11 2.36 -7.90 -2.06
N PRO A 12 2.78 -9.14 -1.76
CA PRO A 12 2.11 -10.33 -2.26
C PRO A 12 0.63 -10.34 -1.83
N TYR A 13 -0.25 -10.58 -2.80
CA TYR A 13 -1.69 -10.49 -2.59
C TYR A 13 -2.18 -11.75 -1.89
N GLY A 14 -2.98 -11.59 -0.84
CA GLY A 14 -3.53 -12.71 -0.07
C GLY A 14 -3.35 -12.50 1.44
N LYS A 15 -3.06 -13.59 2.16
CA LYS A 15 -3.04 -13.61 3.64
C LYS A 15 -1.98 -12.69 4.24
N ALA A 16 -0.88 -12.46 3.54
CA ALA A 16 0.26 -11.67 4.04
C ALA A 16 0.04 -10.14 3.98
N ILE A 17 -1.00 -9.64 3.29
CA ILE A 17 -1.20 -8.18 3.13
C ILE A 17 -1.22 -7.46 4.48
N ALA A 18 -1.87 -8.04 5.49
CA ALA A 18 -1.98 -7.42 6.81
C ALA A 18 -0.61 -7.22 7.48
N GLU A 19 0.29 -8.20 7.36
CA GLU A 19 1.64 -8.13 7.94
C GLU A 19 2.50 -7.10 7.21
N TRP A 20 2.40 -7.03 5.88
CA TRP A 20 3.08 -6.02 5.07
C TRP A 20 2.60 -4.62 5.40
N VAL A 21 1.29 -4.39 5.46
CA VAL A 21 0.73 -3.07 5.83
C VAL A 21 1.18 -2.65 7.22
N ARG A 22 1.18 -3.57 8.19
CA ARG A 22 1.70 -3.30 9.54
C ARG A 22 3.17 -2.90 9.53
N LYS A 23 4.01 -3.62 8.78
CA LYS A 23 5.44 -3.31 8.63
C LYS A 23 5.64 -1.96 7.96
N CYS A 24 4.97 -1.70 6.84
CA CYS A 24 5.03 -0.43 6.11
C CYS A 24 4.61 0.75 6.98
N SER A 25 3.55 0.60 7.78
CA SER A 25 3.12 1.62 8.74
C SER A 25 4.17 1.90 9.81
N ALA A 26 4.84 0.85 10.32
CA ALA A 26 5.94 1.02 11.27
C ALA A 26 7.15 1.73 10.64
N GLU A 27 7.57 1.35 9.42
CA GLU A 27 8.69 2.02 8.73
C GLU A 27 8.37 3.48 8.39
N ALA A 28 7.14 3.77 7.92
CA ALA A 28 6.71 5.14 7.60
C ALA A 28 6.66 6.08 8.82
N SER A 29 6.63 5.52 10.04
CA SER A 29 6.70 6.30 11.28
C SER A 29 8.10 6.82 11.62
N ARG A 30 9.12 6.35 10.90
CA ARG A 30 10.51 6.80 11.05
C ARG A 30 10.69 8.15 10.37
N LYS A 31 11.45 9.03 11.02
CA LYS A 31 11.75 10.39 10.51
C LYS A 31 12.22 10.33 9.06
N ASP A 32 11.72 11.26 8.25
CA ASP A 32 12.12 11.45 6.85
C ASP A 32 11.86 10.22 5.94
N THR A 33 10.96 9.29 6.33
CA THR A 33 10.60 8.09 5.54
C THR A 33 9.26 8.24 4.82
N LEU A 34 9.21 7.79 3.57
CA LEU A 34 8.01 7.72 2.73
C LEU A 34 7.79 6.28 2.27
N VAL A 35 6.60 5.73 2.54
CA VAL A 35 6.20 4.42 2.05
C VAL A 35 4.97 4.55 1.15
N VAL A 36 5.10 4.09 -0.08
CA VAL A 36 4.01 4.04 -1.07
C VAL A 36 3.65 2.58 -1.33
N MET A 37 2.39 2.22 -1.20
CA MET A 37 1.91 0.86 -1.42
C MET A 37 0.86 0.80 -2.53
N LEU A 38 0.94 -0.24 -3.36
CA LEU A 38 -0.15 -0.65 -4.25
C LEU A 38 -0.93 -1.80 -3.60
N LEU A 39 -2.19 -1.55 -3.24
CA LEU A 39 -3.03 -2.50 -2.51
C LEU A 39 -4.35 -2.73 -3.24
N PRO A 40 -5.00 -3.90 -3.04
CA PRO A 40 -6.40 -4.04 -3.41
C PRO A 40 -7.25 -3.14 -2.51
N ALA A 41 -8.22 -2.42 -3.08
CA ALA A 41 -9.11 -1.54 -2.31
C ALA A 41 -10.16 -2.38 -1.56
N ARG A 42 -9.74 -2.95 -0.42
CA ARG A 42 -10.54 -3.75 0.51
C ARG A 42 -10.73 -2.97 1.81
N THR A 43 -11.59 -1.96 1.75
CA THR A 43 -11.79 -1.00 2.83
C THR A 43 -12.44 -1.63 4.07
N ASP A 44 -13.10 -2.77 3.93
CA ASP A 44 -13.75 -3.55 5.00
C ASP A 44 -12.76 -4.34 5.88
N THR A 45 -11.51 -4.48 5.45
CA THR A 45 -10.53 -5.31 6.16
C THR A 45 -9.99 -4.65 7.42
N ARG A 46 -9.62 -5.47 8.41
CA ARG A 46 -9.02 -5.00 9.67
C ARG A 46 -7.76 -4.16 9.45
N TRP A 47 -6.88 -4.58 8.55
CA TRP A 47 -5.63 -3.84 8.30
C TRP A 47 -5.90 -2.47 7.68
N PHE A 48 -6.92 -2.35 6.83
CA PHE A 48 -7.30 -1.05 6.27
C PHE A 48 -7.81 -0.13 7.37
N GLN A 49 -8.77 -0.61 8.16
CA GLN A 49 -9.39 0.15 9.24
C GLN A 49 -8.38 0.59 10.31
N GLN A 50 -7.39 -0.26 10.63
CA GLN A 50 -6.43 0.03 11.69
C GLN A 50 -5.27 0.91 11.25
N PHE A 51 -4.72 0.68 10.05
CA PHE A 51 -3.44 1.28 9.64
C PHE A 51 -3.56 2.33 8.54
N ILE A 52 -4.68 2.38 7.79
CA ILE A 52 -4.80 3.20 6.59
C ILE A 52 -5.89 4.26 6.75
N LEU A 53 -7.09 3.85 7.16
CA LEU A 53 -8.22 4.78 7.31
C LEU A 53 -7.85 5.92 8.26
N ASN A 54 -7.96 7.15 7.78
CA ASN A 54 -7.63 8.39 8.51
C ASN A 54 -6.17 8.47 8.99
N ARG A 55 -5.26 7.67 8.43
CA ARG A 55 -3.82 7.63 8.82
C ARG A 55 -2.87 7.71 7.63
N ALA A 56 -3.40 7.66 6.42
CA ALA A 56 -2.65 7.64 5.18
C ALA A 56 -3.43 8.35 4.08
N GLU A 57 -2.71 8.95 3.14
CA GLU A 57 -3.32 9.40 1.89
C GLU A 57 -3.69 8.19 1.03
N VAL A 58 -4.92 8.16 0.53
CA VAL A 58 -5.44 7.07 -0.32
C VAL A 58 -5.88 7.64 -1.66
N ARG A 59 -5.34 7.08 -2.75
CA ARG A 59 -5.74 7.42 -4.13
C ARG A 59 -6.30 6.19 -4.82
N PHE A 60 -7.59 6.19 -5.14
CA PHE A 60 -8.21 5.10 -5.88
C PHE A 60 -7.81 5.15 -7.36
N LEU A 61 -7.53 3.99 -7.94
CA LEU A 61 -7.21 3.87 -9.36
C LEU A 61 -8.48 3.58 -10.16
N LYS A 62 -8.68 4.32 -11.25
CA LYS A 62 -9.80 4.10 -12.19
C LYS A 62 -9.53 2.84 -13.01
N GLY A 63 -10.50 1.92 -13.03
CA GLY A 63 -10.42 0.68 -13.80
C GLY A 63 -9.77 -0.49 -13.04
N ARG A 64 -9.46 -1.56 -13.77
CA ARG A 64 -8.79 -2.76 -13.24
C ARG A 64 -7.38 -2.83 -13.79
N LEU A 65 -6.40 -2.94 -12.90
CA LEU A 65 -5.01 -3.16 -13.29
C LEU A 65 -4.87 -4.53 -13.96
N ARG A 66 -3.96 -4.63 -14.93
CA ARG A 66 -3.49 -5.90 -15.49
C ARG A 66 -2.07 -6.10 -14.97
N PHE A 67 -1.87 -7.14 -14.18
CA PHE A 67 -0.55 -7.48 -13.66
C PHE A 67 0.18 -8.36 -14.66
N GLU A 68 1.48 -8.12 -14.80
CA GLU A 68 2.36 -8.95 -15.63
C GLU A 68 3.03 -10.00 -14.76
N MET A 69 3.13 -11.22 -15.27
CA MET A 69 3.92 -12.29 -14.69
C MET A 69 4.96 -12.71 -15.73
N ASN A 70 6.25 -12.56 -15.40
CA ASN A 70 7.36 -12.82 -16.32
C ASN A 70 7.24 -12.08 -17.67
N GLY A 71 6.77 -10.81 -17.64
CA GLY A 71 6.57 -9.98 -18.83
C GLY A 71 5.31 -10.31 -19.65
N ILE A 72 4.48 -11.26 -19.20
CA ILE A 72 3.23 -11.62 -19.87
C ILE A 72 2.06 -10.97 -19.11
N PRO A 73 1.26 -10.11 -19.76
CA PRO A 73 0.11 -9.48 -19.11
C PRO A 73 -1.00 -10.50 -18.86
N GLY A 74 -1.46 -10.55 -17.62
CA GLY A 74 -2.64 -11.31 -17.23
C GLY A 74 -3.96 -10.62 -17.62
N GLY A 75 -5.05 -11.25 -17.19
CA GLY A 75 -6.37 -10.63 -17.21
C GLY A 75 -6.48 -9.43 -16.27
N PRO A 76 -7.53 -8.61 -16.40
CA PRO A 76 -7.82 -7.56 -15.44
C PRO A 76 -7.96 -8.15 -14.02
N ALA A 77 -7.37 -7.50 -13.03
CA ALA A 77 -7.44 -7.93 -11.65
C ALA A 77 -8.91 -8.03 -11.18
N PRO A 78 -9.29 -9.07 -10.43
CA PRO A 78 -10.67 -9.26 -9.99
C PRO A 78 -11.09 -8.31 -8.86
N PHE A 79 -10.26 -7.33 -8.50
CA PHE A 79 -10.46 -6.39 -7.41
C PHE A 79 -10.09 -4.96 -7.83
N PRO A 80 -10.68 -3.93 -7.21
CA PRO A 80 -10.21 -2.55 -7.34
C PRO A 80 -8.83 -2.38 -6.70
N SER A 81 -8.09 -1.37 -7.14
CA SER A 81 -6.76 -1.04 -6.62
C SER A 81 -6.72 0.38 -6.08
N MET A 82 -5.85 0.59 -5.10
CA MET A 82 -5.57 1.91 -4.53
C MET A 82 -4.08 2.06 -4.30
N ILE A 83 -3.61 3.30 -4.40
CA ILE A 83 -2.30 3.72 -3.88
C ILE A 83 -2.51 4.24 -2.48
N VAL A 84 -1.66 3.78 -1.56
CA VAL A 84 -1.64 4.24 -0.17
C VAL A 84 -0.28 4.86 0.08
N VAL A 85 -0.28 6.10 0.56
CA VAL A 85 0.92 6.87 0.85
C VAL A 85 0.99 7.13 2.34
N MET A 86 2.08 6.70 2.98
CA MET A 86 2.34 6.89 4.41
C MET A 86 3.64 7.66 4.59
N ARG A 87 3.60 8.72 5.42
CA ARG A 87 4.77 9.53 5.79
C ARG A 87 4.67 10.01 7.23
N THR A 88 5.81 10.36 7.81
CA THR A 88 5.84 10.93 9.17
C THR A 88 5.13 12.29 9.21
N GLY A 89 4.25 12.49 10.20
CA GLY A 89 3.55 13.77 10.44
C GLY A 89 2.10 13.81 9.98
N GLU A 90 1.65 12.86 9.17
CA GLU A 90 0.22 12.65 8.87
C GLU A 90 -0.35 11.67 9.91
N ARG A 91 -0.92 12.18 11.00
CA ARG A 91 -1.68 11.37 11.98
C ARG A 91 -2.91 12.10 12.46
#